data_AF-A0A1S8BLE7-F1
#
_entry.id   AF-A0A1S8BLE7-F1
#
_cell.length_a   1.000
_cell.length_b   1.000
_cell.length_c   1.000
_cell.angle_alpha   90.00
_cell.angle_beta   90.00
_cell.angle_gamma   90.00
#
_symmetry.space_group_name_H-M   'P 1'
#
loop_
_entity.id
_entity.type
_entity.pdbx_description
1 polymer ?
#
loop_
_entity_poly.entity_id
_entity_poly.type
_entity_poly.pdbx_seq_one_letter_code
_entity_poly.pdbx_strand_id
1 'polypeptide(L)'
;GVDDVLALLLAFAAKKEELEVLLVSLTFGNIDIQNCLRNAVSLFHWIEKEIEWRKANGLPEGFEALRAHKPLVSVGAEEPLADQMMLADYFHGTDGLGGIHSSHPHLTPEETWKSLFASALSSSDAETIAAAREAQQPNALFAPSAQRSHLEILRLLRENEPNTISIIAVGPLTNCALAAATDPETFLRAKEVVVMGGTIAETGNVLPPPPQRASSARPERPPPFNLIKAPDTALRAALNRRNQVTPVAEFNTYADSIAAARVYALTSALPESTMPPIPPTPPGKENEHLKPYPKNLSKKLKVAMFPLDITHKHELTRGQFDAAIAANHAAGSPLATWASVFVSSTFRKVEGLSSSERDTVAETVSFSLHDPLCVWYAMTPDDPRWKWASGREDRAGVPDEEDGYEDIRVETSGQWTRGMCVVDRRERRLRNDDGEGGEVPGDTGNWLGRKAGNRIRRCVGSPGEERFAQEMLDRIFG
;
A
#
# COMPACT_ATOMS: atom_id res chain seq x y z
N GLY A 1 -6.87 -5.88 0.18
CA GLY A 1 -6.46 -7.29 0.36
C GLY A 1 -6.69 -7.71 1.79
N VAL A 2 -6.24 -8.91 2.16
CA VAL A 2 -6.40 -9.45 3.52
C VAL A 2 -5.67 -8.60 4.55
N ASP A 3 -4.42 -8.22 4.26
CA ASP A 3 -3.57 -7.47 5.18
C ASP A 3 -4.08 -6.03 5.37
N ASP A 4 -4.56 -5.40 4.29
CA ASP A 4 -5.22 -4.09 4.36
C ASP A 4 -6.47 -4.11 5.25
N VAL A 5 -7.25 -5.20 5.23
CA VAL A 5 -8.43 -5.36 6.08
C VAL A 5 -8.02 -5.48 7.56
N LEU A 6 -6.96 -6.23 7.87
CA LEU A 6 -6.41 -6.29 9.23
C LEU A 6 -5.89 -4.91 9.68
N ALA A 7 -5.23 -4.17 8.79
CA ALA A 7 -4.73 -2.82 9.06
C ALA A 7 -5.88 -1.84 9.36
N LEU A 8 -6.95 -1.87 8.57
CA LEU A 8 -8.13 -1.04 8.81
C LEU A 8 -8.88 -1.46 10.08
N LEU A 9 -9.01 -2.76 10.37
CA LEU A 9 -9.57 -3.25 11.62
C LEU A 9 -8.77 -2.73 12.82
N LEU A 10 -7.44 -2.78 12.77
CA LEU A 10 -6.56 -2.22 13.80
C LEU A 10 -6.76 -0.71 13.95
N ALA A 11 -6.79 0.03 12.84
CA ALA A 11 -6.99 1.48 12.85
C ALA A 11 -8.34 1.87 13.47
N PHE A 12 -9.40 1.14 13.14
CA PHE A 12 -10.75 1.40 13.67
C PHE A 12 -10.91 0.96 15.12
N ALA A 13 -10.20 -0.09 15.54
CA ALA A 13 -10.15 -0.58 16.91
C ALA A 13 -9.27 0.26 17.85
N ALA A 14 -8.44 1.16 17.30
CA ALA A 14 -7.65 2.09 18.10
C ALA A 14 -8.52 2.94 19.03
N LYS A 15 -7.93 3.44 20.12
CA LYS A 15 -8.59 4.42 20.97
C LYS A 15 -8.76 5.73 20.21
N LYS A 16 -9.81 6.48 20.52
CA LYS A 16 -10.09 7.77 19.88
C LYS A 16 -9.00 8.82 20.11
N GLU A 17 -8.18 8.68 21.17
CA GLU A 17 -7.02 9.54 21.43
C GLU A 17 -5.75 9.08 20.69
N GLU A 18 -5.71 7.83 20.22
CA GLU A 18 -4.56 7.28 19.48
C GLU A 18 -4.65 7.60 17.99
N LEU A 19 -5.86 7.54 17.40
CA LEU A 19 -6.03 7.70 15.95
C LEU A 19 -7.39 8.30 15.58
N GLU A 20 -7.38 9.23 14.64
CA GLU A 20 -8.57 9.74 13.95
C GLU A 20 -8.46 9.42 12.45
N VAL A 21 -9.37 8.57 11.94
CA VAL A 21 -9.37 8.15 10.53
C VAL A 21 -10.28 9.07 9.73
N LEU A 22 -9.69 10.02 8.98
CA LEU A 22 -10.45 10.98 8.17
C LEU A 22 -10.94 10.40 6.83
N LEU A 23 -10.12 9.55 6.20
CA LEU A 23 -10.33 9.07 4.83
C LEU A 23 -9.79 7.65 4.66
N VAL A 24 -10.63 6.77 4.12
CA VAL A 24 -10.22 5.54 3.44
C VAL A 24 -10.19 5.83 1.94
N SER A 25 -8.97 5.97 1.41
CA SER A 25 -8.71 6.20 -0.01
C SER A 25 -8.44 4.87 -0.70
N LEU A 26 -9.32 4.48 -1.64
CA LEU A 26 -9.16 3.24 -2.39
C LEU A 26 -8.29 3.45 -3.63
N THR A 27 -7.47 2.47 -3.96
CA THR A 27 -6.70 2.40 -5.22
C THR A 27 -6.70 0.96 -5.72
N PHE A 28 -6.47 0.77 -7.02
CA PHE A 28 -6.10 -0.56 -7.55
C PHE A 28 -4.81 -1.06 -6.89
N GLY A 29 -4.56 -2.35 -6.95
CA GLY A 29 -3.34 -2.97 -6.44
C GLY A 29 -3.45 -4.48 -6.48
N ASN A 30 -3.56 -5.12 -5.31
CA ASN A 30 -3.75 -6.57 -5.20
C ASN A 30 -4.95 -7.06 -6.03
N ILE A 31 -5.97 -6.23 -6.17
CA ILE A 31 -7.20 -6.47 -6.91
C ILE A 31 -7.63 -5.19 -7.63
N ASP A 32 -8.61 -5.31 -8.51
CA ASP A 32 -9.23 -4.15 -9.15
C ASP A 32 -10.00 -3.29 -8.14
N ILE A 33 -10.22 -2.04 -8.52
CA ILE A 33 -10.82 -1.03 -7.65
C ILE A 33 -12.24 -1.39 -7.17
N GLN A 34 -13.02 -2.15 -7.97
CA GLN A 34 -14.38 -2.52 -7.61
C GLN A 34 -14.39 -3.53 -6.47
N ASN A 35 -13.48 -4.50 -6.51
CA ASN A 35 -13.30 -5.45 -5.41
C ASN A 35 -12.66 -4.76 -4.19
N CYS A 36 -11.77 -3.78 -4.36
CA CYS A 36 -11.32 -2.93 -3.24
C CYS A 36 -12.50 -2.26 -2.53
N LEU A 37 -13.42 -1.66 -3.29
CA LEU A 37 -14.61 -1.02 -2.73
C LEU A 37 -15.56 -2.02 -2.07
N ARG A 38 -15.80 -3.17 -2.70
CA ARG A 38 -16.63 -4.24 -2.11
C ARG A 38 -16.04 -4.72 -0.78
N ASN A 39 -14.72 -4.88 -0.69
CA ASN A 39 -14.04 -5.28 0.55
C ASN A 39 -14.19 -4.22 1.65
N ALA A 40 -14.00 -2.94 1.32
CA ALA A 40 -14.18 -1.84 2.27
C ALA A 40 -15.63 -1.77 2.81
N VAL A 41 -16.63 -1.90 1.94
CA VAL A 41 -18.05 -1.93 2.37
C VAL A 41 -18.35 -3.16 3.22
N SER A 42 -17.81 -4.33 2.84
CA SER A 42 -17.95 -5.55 3.63
C SER A 42 -17.35 -5.40 5.02
N LEU A 43 -16.18 -4.78 5.14
CA LEU A 43 -15.55 -4.47 6.42
C LEU A 43 -16.48 -3.64 7.32
N PHE A 44 -17.01 -2.52 6.83
CA PHE A 44 -17.93 -1.69 7.64
C PHE A 44 -19.19 -2.45 8.04
N HIS A 45 -19.75 -3.27 7.14
CA HIS A 45 -20.91 -4.10 7.45
C HIS A 45 -20.64 -5.07 8.61
N TRP A 46 -19.50 -5.77 8.59
CA TRP A 46 -19.17 -6.72 9.64
C TRP A 46 -18.78 -6.06 10.96
N ILE A 47 -18.15 -4.87 10.93
CA ILE A 47 -17.93 -4.08 12.15
C ILE A 47 -19.27 -3.64 12.75
N GLU A 48 -20.23 -3.19 11.94
CA GLU A 48 -21.56 -2.81 12.44
C GLU A 48 -22.26 -3.98 13.13
N LYS A 49 -22.26 -5.16 12.49
CA LYS A 49 -22.81 -6.39 13.08
C LYS A 49 -22.10 -6.80 14.36
N GLU A 50 -20.79 -6.62 14.43
CA GLU A 50 -19.98 -6.93 15.60
C GLU A 50 -20.30 -5.99 16.77
N ILE A 51 -20.43 -4.68 16.52
CA ILE A 51 -20.82 -3.69 17.54
C ILE A 51 -22.21 -4.03 18.09
N GLU A 52 -23.18 -4.35 17.21
CA GLU A 52 -24.53 -4.78 17.62
C GLU A 52 -24.48 -6.04 18.50
N TRP A 53 -23.70 -7.04 18.07
CA TRP A 53 -23.54 -8.30 18.80
C TRP A 53 -22.85 -8.09 20.16
N ARG A 54 -21.77 -7.31 20.23
CA ARG A 54 -21.07 -6.96 21.49
C ARG A 54 -22.03 -6.29 22.47
N LYS A 55 -22.79 -5.31 21.99
CA LYS A 55 -23.80 -4.60 22.79
C LYS A 55 -24.90 -5.54 23.31
N ALA A 56 -25.41 -6.44 22.47
CA ALA A 56 -26.44 -7.40 22.87
C ALA A 56 -25.95 -8.41 23.93
N ASN A 57 -24.64 -8.67 23.97
CA ASN A 57 -24.00 -9.58 24.93
C ASN A 57 -23.37 -8.85 26.14
N GLY A 58 -23.58 -7.53 26.28
CA GLY A 58 -23.02 -6.75 27.41
C GLY A 58 -21.50 -6.59 27.37
N LEU A 59 -20.87 -6.76 26.21
CA LEU A 59 -19.44 -6.57 25.99
C LEU A 59 -19.14 -5.11 25.61
N PRO A 60 -17.89 -4.63 25.81
CA PRO A 60 -17.45 -3.36 25.23
C PRO A 60 -17.66 -3.36 23.72
N GLU A 61 -18.33 -2.32 23.22
CA GLU A 61 -18.67 -2.20 21.79
C GLU A 61 -17.45 -2.18 20.86
N GLY A 62 -16.26 -1.82 21.37
CA GLY A 62 -15.03 -1.72 20.58
C GLY A 62 -15.05 -0.58 19.56
N PHE A 63 -14.09 -0.61 18.64
CA PHE A 63 -14.00 0.29 17.48
C PHE A 63 -14.09 1.78 17.82
N GLU A 64 -13.41 2.21 18.88
CA GLU A 64 -13.56 3.55 19.46
C GLU A 64 -13.20 4.67 18.48
N ALA A 65 -12.09 4.54 17.74
CA ALA A 65 -11.69 5.51 16.73
C ALA A 65 -12.76 5.69 15.64
N LEU A 66 -13.30 4.58 15.12
CA LEU A 66 -14.34 4.60 14.09
C LEU A 66 -15.66 5.17 14.60
N ARG A 67 -16.04 4.83 15.83
CA ARG A 67 -17.28 5.33 16.44
C ARG A 67 -17.19 6.81 16.82
N ALA A 68 -15.99 7.28 17.16
CA ALA A 68 -15.74 8.69 17.43
C ALA A 68 -15.76 9.52 16.15
N HIS A 69 -15.15 9.02 15.06
CA HIS A 69 -15.04 9.73 13.80
C HIS A 69 -15.32 8.80 12.61
N LYS A 70 -16.43 9.05 11.92
CA LYS A 70 -16.82 8.30 10.73
C LYS A 70 -15.93 8.72 9.55
N PRO A 71 -15.12 7.82 8.97
CA PRO A 71 -14.25 8.17 7.85
C PRO A 71 -15.05 8.44 6.58
N LEU A 72 -14.50 9.29 5.72
CA LEU A 72 -14.89 9.32 4.32
C LEU A 72 -14.36 8.06 3.62
N VAL A 73 -15.11 7.54 2.65
CA VAL A 73 -14.63 6.51 1.73
C VAL A 73 -14.67 7.10 0.33
N SER A 74 -13.55 7.03 -0.39
CA SER A 74 -13.46 7.55 -1.76
C SER A 74 -12.80 6.54 -2.69
N VAL A 75 -13.23 6.55 -3.94
CA VAL A 75 -12.61 5.73 -4.99
C VAL A 75 -11.52 6.55 -5.68
N GLY A 76 -10.31 6.01 -5.73
CA GLY A 76 -9.16 6.62 -6.38
C GLY A 76 -8.80 5.95 -7.70
N ALA A 77 -7.52 5.92 -8.03
CA ALA A 77 -7.00 5.41 -9.30
C ALA A 77 -7.41 3.95 -9.56
N GLU A 78 -7.71 3.64 -10.81
CA GLU A 78 -8.11 2.30 -11.27
C GLU A 78 -6.98 1.60 -12.02
N GLU A 79 -5.97 2.36 -12.45
CA GLU A 79 -4.84 1.92 -13.25
C GLU A 79 -3.58 2.69 -12.81
N PRO A 80 -2.37 2.13 -13.01
CA PRO A 80 -1.13 2.84 -12.74
C PRO A 80 -0.90 4.01 -13.71
N LEU A 81 -0.01 4.93 -13.36
CA LEU A 81 0.24 6.15 -14.15
C LEU A 81 0.79 5.90 -15.57
N ALA A 82 1.55 4.82 -15.75
CA ALA A 82 2.36 4.60 -16.95
C ALA A 82 2.44 3.13 -17.38
N ASP A 83 2.10 2.23 -16.45
CA ASP A 83 2.50 0.85 -16.49
C ASP A 83 1.31 -0.05 -16.86
N GLN A 84 1.58 -1.33 -17.14
CA GLN A 84 0.50 -2.31 -17.25
C GLN A 84 -0.01 -2.65 -15.85
N MET A 85 -1.34 -2.64 -15.68
CA MET A 85 -1.98 -3.08 -14.44
C MET A 85 -1.65 -4.54 -14.17
N MET A 86 -1.15 -4.82 -12.97
CA MET A 86 -0.86 -6.16 -12.48
C MET A 86 -1.63 -6.35 -11.18
N LEU A 87 -2.38 -7.45 -11.08
CA LEU A 87 -3.13 -7.83 -9.87
C LEU A 87 -2.40 -8.99 -9.17
N ALA A 88 -2.55 -9.08 -7.85
CA ALA A 88 -2.05 -10.18 -7.03
C ALA A 88 -3.17 -11.16 -6.63
N ASP A 89 -4.19 -11.28 -7.48
CA ASP A 89 -5.36 -12.14 -7.29
C ASP A 89 -5.01 -13.63 -7.10
N TYR A 90 -3.87 -14.08 -7.64
CA TYR A 90 -3.35 -15.42 -7.38
C TYR A 90 -3.02 -15.67 -5.90
N PHE A 91 -2.53 -14.66 -5.18
CA PHE A 91 -2.15 -14.79 -3.76
C PHE A 91 -3.35 -14.49 -2.85
N HIS A 92 -4.08 -13.41 -3.13
CA HIS A 92 -5.18 -12.96 -2.27
C HIS A 92 -6.57 -13.46 -2.70
N GLY A 93 -6.69 -14.25 -3.77
CA GLY A 93 -7.98 -14.61 -4.38
C GLY A 93 -8.49 -13.53 -5.34
N THR A 94 -9.44 -13.89 -6.21
CA THR A 94 -9.99 -12.99 -7.25
C THR A 94 -10.67 -11.74 -6.69
N ASP A 95 -11.11 -11.78 -5.43
CA ASP A 95 -11.66 -10.63 -4.69
C ASP A 95 -10.70 -10.07 -3.64
N GLY A 96 -9.50 -10.64 -3.48
CA GLY A 96 -8.50 -10.19 -2.53
C GLY A 96 -8.76 -10.60 -1.08
N LEU A 97 -9.80 -11.40 -0.82
CA LEU A 97 -10.16 -12.00 0.46
C LEU A 97 -10.37 -13.52 0.34
N GLY A 98 -9.58 -14.16 -0.51
CA GLY A 98 -9.57 -15.61 -0.70
C GLY A 98 -10.77 -16.17 -1.45
N GLY A 99 -11.51 -15.35 -2.21
CA GLY A 99 -12.70 -15.75 -2.96
C GLY A 99 -13.98 -15.81 -2.11
N ILE A 100 -14.03 -15.08 -0.99
CA ILE A 100 -15.16 -15.07 -0.06
C ILE A 100 -16.47 -14.67 -0.74
N HIS A 101 -16.45 -13.74 -1.70
CA HIS A 101 -17.67 -13.25 -2.34
C HIS A 101 -18.36 -14.29 -3.22
N SER A 102 -17.60 -15.25 -3.76
CA SER A 102 -18.15 -16.35 -4.54
C SER A 102 -18.42 -17.59 -3.69
N SER A 103 -17.53 -17.90 -2.75
CA SER A 103 -17.63 -19.12 -1.91
C SER A 103 -18.64 -18.99 -0.77
N HIS A 104 -18.79 -17.78 -0.23
CA HIS A 104 -19.66 -17.46 0.90
C HIS A 104 -20.50 -16.21 0.58
N PRO A 105 -21.42 -16.27 -0.41
CA PRO A 105 -22.20 -15.11 -0.83
C PRO A 105 -23.06 -14.53 0.31
N HIS A 106 -23.46 -15.36 1.29
CA HIS A 106 -24.16 -14.93 2.50
C HIS A 106 -23.32 -14.07 3.44
N LEU A 107 -21.99 -14.07 3.28
CA LEU A 107 -21.07 -13.20 4.01
C LEU A 107 -20.75 -11.90 3.25
N THR A 108 -21.38 -11.68 2.10
CA THR A 108 -21.19 -10.51 1.24
C THR A 108 -22.43 -9.64 1.31
N PRO A 109 -22.30 -8.34 1.66
CA PRO A 109 -23.44 -7.43 1.64
C PRO A 109 -24.05 -7.30 0.24
N GLU A 110 -25.34 -6.98 0.18
CA GLU A 110 -26.00 -6.64 -1.09
C GLU A 110 -25.30 -5.47 -1.79
N GLU A 111 -25.28 -5.48 -3.12
CA GLU A 111 -24.54 -4.50 -3.93
C GLU A 111 -25.21 -3.12 -4.05
N THR A 112 -26.13 -2.80 -3.14
CA THR A 112 -26.86 -1.52 -3.12
C THR A 112 -25.94 -0.31 -2.92
N TRP A 113 -24.69 -0.53 -2.49
CA TRP A 113 -23.65 0.49 -2.37
C TRP A 113 -23.09 0.98 -3.71
N LYS A 114 -23.21 0.23 -4.81
CA LYS A 114 -22.63 0.63 -6.11
C LYS A 114 -23.19 1.97 -6.61
N SER A 115 -24.46 2.24 -6.36
CA SER A 115 -25.10 3.51 -6.71
C SER A 115 -24.55 4.69 -5.89
N LEU A 116 -24.10 4.46 -4.65
CA LEU A 116 -23.52 5.50 -3.78
C LEU A 116 -22.21 6.07 -4.35
N PHE A 117 -21.46 5.23 -5.06
CA PHE A 117 -20.18 5.57 -5.67
C PHE A 117 -20.27 5.75 -7.18
N ALA A 118 -21.47 5.69 -7.77
CA ALA A 118 -21.67 5.68 -9.22
C ALA A 118 -20.99 6.84 -9.92
N SER A 119 -21.00 8.05 -9.34
CA SER A 119 -20.31 9.23 -9.92
C SER A 119 -18.79 9.13 -9.91
N ALA A 120 -18.21 8.41 -8.93
CA ALA A 120 -16.79 8.12 -8.86
C ALA A 120 -16.39 6.93 -9.74
N LEU A 121 -17.34 6.04 -10.09
CA LEU A 121 -17.15 4.83 -10.91
C LEU A 121 -17.52 5.01 -12.39
N SER A 122 -18.39 5.96 -12.73
CA SER A 122 -18.85 6.27 -14.08
C SER A 122 -19.54 7.63 -14.11
N SER A 123 -19.00 8.59 -14.86
CA SER A 123 -19.41 9.99 -14.90
C SER A 123 -20.93 10.31 -14.85
N SER A 124 -21.24 11.29 -13.98
CA SER A 124 -22.32 12.30 -14.00
C SER A 124 -23.80 11.89 -13.99
N ASP A 125 -24.30 11.48 -12.83
CA ASP A 125 -25.72 11.66 -12.50
C ASP A 125 -25.91 12.17 -11.07
N ALA A 126 -26.28 13.44 -10.92
CA ALA A 126 -26.36 14.14 -9.63
C ALA A 126 -27.63 13.77 -8.83
N GLU A 127 -28.70 13.33 -9.50
CA GLU A 127 -29.94 12.91 -8.85
C GLU A 127 -29.79 11.56 -8.14
N THR A 128 -29.04 10.63 -8.77
CA THR A 128 -28.66 9.35 -8.14
C THR A 128 -27.84 9.57 -6.85
N ILE A 129 -26.98 10.59 -6.80
CA ILE A 129 -26.16 10.95 -5.62
C ILE A 129 -27.03 11.47 -4.46
N ALA A 130 -28.02 12.30 -4.76
CA ALA A 130 -28.92 12.87 -3.74
C ALA A 130 -29.76 11.76 -3.09
N ALA A 131 -30.33 10.86 -3.89
CA ALA A 131 -31.11 9.72 -3.41
C ALA A 131 -30.24 8.70 -2.62
N ALA A 132 -29.01 8.46 -3.07
CA ALA A 132 -28.01 7.63 -2.38
C ALA A 132 -27.63 8.18 -1.00
N ARG A 133 -27.51 9.51 -0.86
CA ARG A 133 -27.24 10.19 0.41
C ARG A 133 -28.45 10.16 1.34
N GLU A 134 -29.66 10.33 0.81
CA GLU A 134 -30.91 10.24 1.58
C GLU A 134 -31.22 8.82 2.06
N ALA A 135 -30.76 7.79 1.33
CA ALA A 135 -30.90 6.39 1.68
C ALA A 135 -29.87 5.89 2.73
N GLN A 136 -28.95 6.74 3.20
CA GLN A 136 -28.02 6.36 4.25
C GLN A 136 -28.75 6.15 5.57
N GLN A 137 -28.55 4.97 6.16
CA GLN A 137 -29.06 4.70 7.49
C GLN A 137 -28.37 5.63 8.51
N PRO A 138 -29.09 6.16 9.51
CA PRO A 138 -28.51 7.04 10.53
C PRO A 138 -27.29 6.42 11.26
N ASN A 139 -27.14 5.09 11.21
CA ASN A 139 -26.09 4.33 11.88
C ASN A 139 -24.90 3.96 10.97
N ALA A 140 -24.85 4.40 9.70
CA ALA A 140 -23.74 4.07 8.80
C ALA A 140 -22.38 4.44 9.41
N LEU A 141 -21.41 3.53 9.34
CA LEU A 141 -20.08 3.70 9.91
C LEU A 141 -19.11 4.50 9.03
N PHE A 142 -19.51 4.87 7.82
CA PHE A 142 -18.69 5.67 6.90
C PHE A 142 -19.55 6.63 6.08
N ALA A 143 -18.91 7.62 5.49
CA ALA A 143 -19.53 8.55 4.54
C ALA A 143 -18.93 8.37 3.13
N PRO A 144 -19.71 7.96 2.11
CA PRO A 144 -19.22 7.87 0.74
C PRO A 144 -18.93 9.26 0.16
N SER A 145 -17.80 9.40 -0.52
CA SER A 145 -17.48 10.58 -1.34
C SER A 145 -17.71 10.30 -2.82
N ALA A 146 -18.31 11.27 -3.49
CA ALA A 146 -18.43 11.34 -4.94
C ALA A 146 -17.14 11.84 -5.63
N GLN A 147 -16.17 12.38 -4.87
CA GLN A 147 -14.90 12.86 -5.40
C GLN A 147 -13.87 11.72 -5.46
N ARG A 148 -12.94 11.85 -6.41
CA ARG A 148 -11.81 10.91 -6.53
C ARG A 148 -10.84 11.09 -5.36
N SER A 149 -10.26 10.00 -4.89
CA SER A 149 -9.43 10.02 -3.68
C SER A 149 -8.31 11.07 -3.67
N HIS A 150 -7.61 11.27 -4.79
CA HIS A 150 -6.54 12.26 -4.86
C HIS A 150 -7.03 13.70 -4.63
N LEU A 151 -8.29 13.99 -4.97
CA LEU A 151 -8.93 15.29 -4.70
C LEU A 151 -9.40 15.40 -3.25
N GLU A 152 -9.94 14.32 -2.66
CA GLU A 152 -10.29 14.28 -1.24
C GLU A 152 -9.06 14.44 -0.34
N ILE A 153 -7.93 13.82 -0.70
CA ILE A 153 -6.63 14.03 -0.03
C ILE A 153 -6.30 15.52 -0.02
N LEU A 154 -6.32 16.18 -1.17
CA LEU A 154 -6.02 17.62 -1.25
C LEU A 154 -7.03 18.48 -0.49
N ARG A 155 -8.32 18.13 -0.53
CA ARG A 155 -9.38 18.85 0.18
C ARG A 155 -9.14 18.79 1.69
N LEU A 156 -8.93 17.58 2.24
CA LEU A 156 -8.67 17.39 3.67
C LEU A 156 -7.37 18.09 4.11
N LEU A 157 -6.30 17.99 3.33
CA LEU A 157 -5.05 18.69 3.63
C LEU A 157 -5.21 20.22 3.63
N ARG A 158 -6.08 20.76 2.78
CA ARG A 158 -6.36 22.21 2.70
C ARG A 158 -7.22 22.70 3.86
N GLU A 159 -8.23 21.92 4.24
CA GLU A 159 -9.20 22.26 5.29
C GLU A 159 -8.64 22.08 6.71
N ASN A 160 -7.55 21.32 6.88
CA ASN A 160 -6.91 21.08 8.18
C ASN A 160 -5.59 21.83 8.30
N GLU A 161 -5.14 22.07 9.53
CA GLU A 161 -3.88 22.75 9.82
C GLU A 161 -2.69 21.99 9.19
N PRO A 162 -1.69 22.68 8.61
CA PRO A 162 -0.52 22.03 8.04
C PRO A 162 0.22 21.16 9.07
N ASN A 163 0.75 20.02 8.63
CA ASN A 163 1.49 19.04 9.42
C ASN A 163 0.66 18.30 10.50
N THR A 164 -0.66 18.24 10.36
CA THR A 164 -1.52 17.48 11.30
C THR A 164 -1.99 16.13 10.74
N ILE A 165 -2.12 15.99 9.42
CA ILE A 165 -2.58 14.75 8.77
C ILE A 165 -1.39 13.94 8.28
N SER A 166 -1.31 12.66 8.68
CA SER A 166 -0.39 11.68 8.09
C SER A 166 -1.13 10.82 7.07
N ILE A 167 -0.51 10.56 5.93
CA ILE A 167 -1.07 9.66 4.90
C ILE A 167 -0.43 8.29 5.08
N ILE A 168 -1.24 7.26 5.35
CA ILE A 168 -0.76 5.88 5.48
C ILE A 168 -1.07 5.13 4.19
N ALA A 169 -0.06 5.00 3.32
CA ALA A 169 -0.16 4.34 2.03
C ALA A 169 0.25 2.87 2.15
N VAL A 170 -0.75 1.99 2.13
CA VAL A 170 -0.62 0.52 2.17
C VAL A 170 -0.92 -0.15 0.81
N GLY A 171 -1.09 0.67 -0.22
CA GLY A 171 -1.24 0.23 -1.61
C GLY A 171 -0.33 1.05 -2.54
N PRO A 172 -0.48 0.89 -3.88
CA PRO A 172 0.28 1.69 -4.85
C PRO A 172 0.12 3.19 -4.62
N LEU A 173 1.21 3.95 -4.79
CA LEU A 173 1.25 5.38 -4.49
C LEU A 173 0.53 6.27 -5.51
N THR A 174 -0.28 5.70 -6.42
CA THR A 174 -0.92 6.39 -7.54
C THR A 174 -1.79 7.56 -7.07
N ASN A 175 -2.62 7.38 -6.04
CA ASN A 175 -3.43 8.47 -5.49
C ASN A 175 -2.58 9.61 -4.91
N CYS A 176 -1.46 9.30 -4.24
CA CYS A 176 -0.53 10.29 -3.71
C CYS A 176 0.16 11.04 -4.85
N ALA A 177 0.64 10.33 -5.87
CA ALA A 177 1.29 10.92 -7.02
C ALA A 177 0.35 11.80 -7.85
N LEU A 178 -0.92 11.42 -7.98
CA LEU A 178 -1.96 12.25 -8.61
C LEU A 178 -2.24 13.51 -7.78
N ALA A 179 -2.43 13.37 -6.46
CA ALA A 179 -2.67 14.52 -5.58
C ALA A 179 -1.52 15.53 -5.65
N ALA A 180 -0.29 15.02 -5.53
CA ALA A 180 0.91 15.84 -5.62
C ALA A 180 1.13 16.45 -7.01
N ALA A 181 0.73 15.78 -8.09
CA ALA A 181 0.80 16.36 -9.45
C ALA A 181 -0.28 17.43 -9.69
N THR A 182 -1.44 17.30 -9.05
CA THR A 182 -2.54 18.27 -9.13
C THR A 182 -2.21 19.56 -8.37
N ASP A 183 -1.75 19.44 -7.12
CA ASP A 183 -1.44 20.57 -6.25
C ASP A 183 -0.31 20.19 -5.27
N PRO A 184 0.97 20.33 -5.71
CA PRO A 184 2.13 19.94 -4.90
C PRO A 184 2.19 20.65 -3.55
N GLU A 185 1.86 21.95 -3.52
CA GLU A 185 1.95 22.77 -2.31
C GLU A 185 0.91 22.37 -1.27
N THR A 186 -0.33 22.09 -1.71
CA THR A 186 -1.33 21.53 -0.80
C THR A 186 -0.95 20.12 -0.34
N PHE A 187 -0.43 19.26 -1.23
CA PHE A 187 0.01 17.92 -0.85
C PHE A 187 1.11 17.94 0.21
N LEU A 188 2.06 18.88 0.08
CA LEU A 188 3.11 19.07 1.06
C LEU A 188 2.58 19.45 2.44
N ARG A 189 1.35 19.93 2.61
CA ARG A 189 0.77 20.19 3.95
C ARG A 189 0.65 18.93 4.80
N ALA A 190 0.74 17.72 4.23
CA ALA A 190 0.84 16.48 4.99
C ALA A 190 1.98 16.53 6.04
N LYS A 191 1.75 15.93 7.20
CA LYS A 191 2.76 15.73 8.25
C LYS A 191 3.88 14.84 7.72
N GLU A 192 3.47 13.71 7.15
CA GLU A 192 4.31 12.70 6.53
C GLU A 192 3.47 11.77 5.65
N VAL A 193 4.12 11.04 4.76
CA VAL A 193 3.56 9.89 4.05
C VAL A 193 4.27 8.64 4.58
N VAL A 194 3.52 7.78 5.25
CA VAL A 194 3.98 6.46 5.71
C VAL A 194 3.70 5.48 4.58
N VAL A 195 4.71 4.76 4.12
CA VAL A 195 4.60 3.89 2.95
C VAL A 195 4.95 2.46 3.35
N MET A 196 3.96 1.55 3.27
CA MET A 196 4.26 0.12 3.15
C MET A 196 4.70 -0.12 1.71
N GLY A 197 5.99 -0.35 1.54
CA GLY A 197 6.52 -0.61 0.21
C GLY A 197 8.04 -0.62 0.14
N GLY A 198 8.52 -1.25 -0.92
CA GLY A 198 9.94 -1.37 -1.23
C GLY A 198 10.63 -2.53 -0.53
N THR A 199 11.84 -2.84 -0.99
CA THR A 199 12.76 -3.78 -0.36
C THR A 199 14.19 -3.33 -0.64
N ILE A 200 15.09 -3.48 0.35
CA ILE A 200 16.48 -3.04 0.25
C ILE A 200 17.48 -4.20 0.28
N ALA A 201 17.34 -5.10 1.25
CA ALA A 201 18.21 -6.26 1.43
C ALA A 201 17.51 -7.59 1.17
N GLU A 202 16.18 -7.61 1.26
CA GLU A 202 15.36 -8.80 1.00
C GLU A 202 15.04 -8.99 -0.49
N THR A 203 14.65 -10.21 -0.86
CA THR A 203 14.10 -10.49 -2.18
C THR A 203 12.73 -9.84 -2.35
N GLY A 204 12.41 -9.46 -3.59
CA GLY A 204 11.07 -9.00 -3.96
C GLY A 204 10.00 -10.09 -3.80
N ASN A 205 8.75 -9.67 -3.63
CA ASN A 205 7.60 -10.55 -3.44
C ASN A 205 6.67 -10.63 -4.67
N VAL A 206 7.07 -10.04 -5.80
CA VAL A 206 6.35 -10.15 -7.08
C VAL A 206 6.76 -11.43 -7.80
N LEU A 207 6.01 -12.50 -7.54
CA LEU A 207 6.22 -13.82 -8.15
C LEU A 207 5.64 -13.91 -9.57
N PRO A 208 6.19 -14.77 -10.45
CA PRO A 208 5.63 -14.97 -11.78
C PRO A 208 4.22 -15.56 -11.67
N PRO A 209 3.27 -15.14 -12.53
CA PRO A 209 1.95 -15.75 -12.54
C PRO A 209 2.07 -17.25 -12.85
N PRO A 210 1.18 -18.11 -12.31
CA PRO A 210 1.17 -19.52 -12.66
C PRO A 210 1.06 -19.67 -14.19
N PRO A 211 1.65 -20.74 -14.77
CA PRO A 211 1.59 -20.95 -16.20
C PRO A 211 0.12 -21.00 -16.64
N GLN A 212 -0.32 -19.99 -17.39
CA GLN A 212 -1.65 -19.96 -17.98
C GLN A 212 -1.79 -21.21 -18.86
N ARG A 213 -2.88 -21.99 -18.68
CA ARG A 213 -3.29 -22.97 -19.70
C ARG A 213 -3.42 -22.20 -21.00
N ALA A 214 -2.80 -22.71 -22.07
CA ALA A 214 -2.77 -22.07 -23.38
C ALA A 214 -4.16 -21.57 -23.77
N SER A 215 -4.38 -20.26 -23.62
CA SER A 215 -5.58 -19.59 -24.10
C SER A 215 -5.50 -19.54 -25.62
N SER A 216 -6.62 -19.75 -26.29
CA SER A 216 -6.77 -19.64 -27.75
C SER A 216 -6.63 -18.21 -28.29
N ALA A 217 -6.17 -17.26 -27.47
CA ALA A 217 -5.83 -15.91 -27.90
C ALA A 217 -4.63 -15.95 -28.85
N ARG A 218 -4.67 -15.13 -29.91
CA ARG A 218 -3.59 -15.02 -30.90
C ARG A 218 -2.25 -14.83 -30.17
N PRO A 219 -1.20 -15.60 -30.52
CA PRO A 219 0.10 -15.44 -29.91
C PRO A 219 0.58 -14.01 -30.18
N GLU A 220 0.81 -13.24 -29.11
CA GLU A 220 1.61 -12.03 -29.19
C GLU A 220 2.93 -12.42 -29.86
N ARG A 221 3.31 -11.67 -30.90
CA ARG A 221 4.59 -11.90 -31.56
C ARG A 221 5.68 -11.76 -30.49
N PRO A 222 6.47 -12.81 -30.21
CA PRO A 222 7.57 -12.65 -29.27
C PRO A 222 8.48 -11.53 -29.76
N PRO A 223 9.11 -10.76 -28.84
CA PRO A 223 10.08 -9.75 -29.25
C PRO A 223 11.11 -10.39 -30.21
N PRO A 224 11.62 -9.66 -31.21
CA PRO A 224 12.49 -10.22 -32.25
C PRO A 224 13.86 -10.71 -31.72
N PHE A 225 14.06 -10.70 -30.40
CA PHE A 225 15.24 -11.14 -29.70
C PHE A 225 14.84 -11.89 -28.42
N ASN A 226 15.64 -12.88 -28.04
CA ASN A 226 15.50 -13.59 -26.76
C ASN A 226 16.26 -12.82 -25.69
N LEU A 227 15.59 -12.42 -24.61
CA LEU A 227 16.22 -11.67 -23.51
C LEU A 227 17.09 -12.58 -22.63
N ILE A 228 16.86 -13.90 -22.67
CA ILE A 228 17.65 -14.90 -21.96
C ILE A 228 18.17 -15.99 -22.89
N LYS A 229 19.42 -16.45 -22.66
CA LYS A 229 20.08 -17.54 -23.41
C LYS A 229 19.65 -18.96 -22.96
N ALA A 230 18.66 -19.07 -22.09
CA ALA A 230 18.18 -20.35 -21.54
C ALA A 230 17.45 -21.18 -22.62
N PRO A 231 17.31 -22.51 -22.47
CA PRO A 231 16.49 -23.33 -23.37
C PRO A 231 15.04 -22.83 -23.48
N ASP A 232 14.41 -23.05 -24.62
CA ASP A 232 13.02 -22.65 -24.87
C ASP A 232 12.07 -23.48 -24.01
N THR A 233 11.62 -22.90 -22.91
CA THR A 233 10.77 -23.51 -21.89
C THR A 233 9.59 -22.59 -21.59
N ALA A 234 8.51 -23.13 -21.01
CA ALA A 234 7.36 -22.31 -20.57
C ALA A 234 7.78 -21.21 -19.58
N LEU A 235 8.73 -21.51 -18.68
CA LEU A 235 9.33 -20.53 -17.78
C LEU A 235 10.07 -19.43 -18.56
N ARG A 236 10.92 -19.79 -19.55
CA ARG A 236 11.57 -18.80 -20.42
C ARG A 236 10.55 -17.92 -21.17
N ALA A 237 9.46 -18.51 -21.66
CA ALA A 237 8.42 -17.75 -22.35
C ALA A 237 7.72 -16.75 -21.41
N ALA A 238 7.45 -17.13 -20.16
CA ALA A 238 6.93 -16.21 -19.14
C ALA A 238 7.94 -15.10 -18.80
N LEU A 239 9.21 -15.46 -18.64
CA LEU A 239 10.32 -14.54 -18.36
C LEU A 239 10.57 -13.51 -19.49
N ASN A 240 10.36 -13.89 -20.75
CA ASN A 240 10.53 -12.97 -21.88
C ASN A 240 9.36 -11.98 -22.04
N ARG A 241 8.24 -12.15 -21.32
CA ARG A 241 7.16 -11.16 -21.31
C ARG A 241 7.55 -10.03 -20.35
N ARG A 242 7.52 -8.80 -20.86
CA ARG A 242 7.84 -7.60 -20.05
C ARG A 242 6.83 -7.46 -18.90
N ASN A 243 7.30 -6.97 -17.75
CA ASN A 243 6.47 -6.60 -16.60
C ASN A 243 5.62 -7.75 -16.01
N GLN A 244 6.09 -9.00 -16.09
CA GLN A 244 5.39 -10.14 -15.48
C GLN A 244 5.94 -10.53 -14.09
N VAL A 245 7.16 -10.15 -13.74
CA VAL A 245 7.84 -10.58 -12.52
C VAL A 245 9.01 -9.64 -12.20
N THR A 246 9.39 -9.53 -10.93
CA THR A 246 10.64 -8.91 -10.52
C THR A 246 11.17 -9.58 -9.25
N PRO A 247 12.41 -10.10 -9.26
CA PRO A 247 13.01 -10.69 -8.07
C PRO A 247 13.42 -9.68 -6.99
N VAL A 248 13.31 -8.37 -7.27
CA VAL A 248 13.93 -7.31 -6.46
C VAL A 248 12.99 -6.18 -6.09
N ALA A 249 11.71 -6.27 -6.44
CA ALA A 249 10.72 -5.27 -6.04
C ALA A 249 9.65 -5.87 -5.14
N GLU A 250 9.19 -5.01 -4.24
CA GLU A 250 7.98 -5.19 -3.48
C GLU A 250 6.76 -4.79 -4.34
N PHE A 251 5.62 -5.45 -4.11
CA PHE A 251 4.42 -5.36 -4.93
C PHE A 251 3.85 -3.95 -5.11
N ASN A 252 3.59 -3.19 -4.04
CA ASN A 252 3.03 -1.84 -4.10
C ASN A 252 3.91 -0.90 -4.92
N THR A 253 5.23 -0.99 -4.73
CA THR A 253 6.22 -0.21 -5.49
C THR A 253 6.26 -0.65 -6.95
N TYR A 254 6.15 -1.95 -7.22
CA TYR A 254 6.13 -2.50 -8.57
C TYR A 254 4.84 -2.16 -9.35
N ALA A 255 3.71 -2.17 -8.65
CA ALA A 255 2.39 -1.95 -9.22
C ALA A 255 2.26 -0.54 -9.84
N ASP A 256 2.92 0.46 -9.25
CA ASP A 256 3.11 1.77 -9.88
C ASP A 256 4.47 2.40 -9.52
N SER A 257 5.50 1.92 -10.20
CA SER A 257 6.89 2.34 -9.98
C SER A 257 7.12 3.82 -10.26
N ILE A 258 6.38 4.37 -11.22
CA ILE A 258 6.43 5.80 -11.56
C ILE A 258 5.79 6.63 -10.46
N ALA A 259 4.63 6.22 -9.92
CA ALA A 259 4.02 6.93 -8.80
C ALA A 259 4.95 6.96 -7.58
N ALA A 260 5.56 5.82 -7.23
CA ALA A 260 6.50 5.73 -6.13
C ALA A 260 7.71 6.65 -6.34
N ALA A 261 8.35 6.60 -7.52
CA ALA A 261 9.47 7.46 -7.88
C ALA A 261 9.10 8.96 -7.79
N ARG A 262 7.92 9.34 -8.28
CA ARG A 262 7.44 10.73 -8.24
C ARG A 262 7.21 11.23 -6.81
N VAL A 263 6.60 10.42 -5.94
CA VAL A 263 6.37 10.79 -4.54
C VAL A 263 7.71 10.90 -3.80
N TYR A 264 8.63 9.97 -4.01
CA TYR A 264 9.93 9.98 -3.33
C TYR A 264 10.79 11.17 -3.76
N ALA A 265 10.70 11.62 -5.02
CA ALA A 265 11.40 12.80 -5.49
C ALA A 265 11.03 14.09 -4.73
N LEU A 266 9.83 14.18 -4.15
CA LEU A 266 9.40 15.34 -3.35
C LEU A 266 10.09 15.45 -1.98
N THR A 267 10.80 14.40 -1.58
CA THR A 267 11.65 14.43 -0.39
C THR A 267 13.02 15.05 -0.65
N SER A 268 13.39 15.23 -1.93
CA SER A 268 14.65 15.85 -2.32
C SER A 268 14.62 17.37 -2.15
N ALA A 269 15.76 17.98 -1.84
CA ALA A 269 15.95 19.42 -1.97
C ALA A 269 15.94 19.88 -3.44
N LEU A 270 16.26 18.95 -4.37
CA LEU A 270 16.23 19.15 -5.81
C LEU A 270 15.42 18.01 -6.46
N PRO A 271 14.07 18.07 -6.45
CA PRO A 271 13.23 16.98 -6.96
C PRO A 271 13.53 16.55 -8.39
N GLU A 272 13.97 17.48 -9.26
CA GLU A 272 14.38 17.18 -10.63
C GLU A 272 15.56 16.20 -10.73
N SER A 273 16.36 16.04 -9.67
CA SER A 273 17.50 15.12 -9.63
C SER A 273 17.10 13.63 -9.63
N THR A 274 15.87 13.31 -9.22
CA THR A 274 15.35 11.94 -9.12
C THR A 274 13.98 11.75 -9.75
N MET A 275 13.34 12.84 -10.21
CA MET A 275 12.03 12.78 -10.87
C MET A 275 12.10 11.90 -12.13
N PRO A 276 11.25 10.87 -12.26
CA PRO A 276 11.24 10.04 -13.45
C PRO A 276 10.71 10.84 -14.67
N PRO A 277 11.09 10.45 -15.89
CA PRO A 277 10.51 10.99 -17.11
C PRO A 277 8.98 10.91 -17.10
N ILE A 278 8.32 11.89 -17.73
CA ILE A 278 6.86 11.88 -17.86
C ILE A 278 6.47 10.70 -18.76
N PRO A 279 5.55 9.83 -18.31
CA PRO A 279 5.05 8.73 -19.13
C PRO A 279 4.43 9.21 -20.45
N PRO A 280 4.57 8.45 -21.55
CA PRO A 280 3.86 8.77 -22.79
C PRO A 280 2.35 8.67 -22.60
N THR A 281 1.58 9.38 -23.43
CA THR A 281 0.11 9.35 -23.37
C THR A 281 -0.38 7.96 -23.73
N PRO A 282 -1.29 7.37 -22.95
CA PRO A 282 -2.00 6.19 -23.40
C PRO A 282 -2.72 6.47 -24.73
N PRO A 283 -2.66 5.54 -25.72
CA PRO A 283 -3.35 5.73 -26.99
C PRO A 283 -4.85 5.99 -26.80
N GLY A 284 -5.37 7.05 -27.42
CA GLY A 284 -6.80 7.39 -27.39
C GLY A 284 -7.26 8.25 -26.21
N LYS A 285 -6.36 8.68 -25.30
CA LYS A 285 -6.65 9.69 -24.27
C LYS A 285 -6.01 11.03 -24.68
N GLU A 286 -6.75 12.15 -24.61
CA GLU A 286 -6.18 13.49 -24.80
C GLU A 286 -5.62 14.02 -23.46
N ASN A 287 -4.33 14.43 -23.46
CA ASN A 287 -3.63 15.33 -22.52
C ASN A 287 -4.18 15.55 -21.08
N GLU A 288 -4.48 14.50 -20.31
CA GLU A 288 -4.48 14.53 -18.84
C GLU A 288 -3.08 14.16 -18.28
N HIS A 289 -2.03 14.77 -18.82
CA HIS A 289 -0.67 14.42 -18.42
C HIS A 289 -0.31 14.95 -17.05
N LEU A 290 0.42 14.12 -16.30
CA LEU A 290 1.21 14.56 -15.15
C LEU A 290 2.13 15.70 -15.59
N LYS A 291 1.88 16.89 -15.05
CA LYS A 291 2.73 18.06 -15.30
C LYS A 291 4.15 17.78 -14.78
N PRO A 292 5.18 18.42 -15.36
CA PRO A 292 6.47 18.53 -14.69
C PRO A 292 6.26 19.11 -13.29
N TYR A 293 6.94 18.57 -12.28
CA TYR A 293 6.89 19.15 -10.95
C TYR A 293 7.59 20.52 -10.93
N PRO A 294 7.19 21.43 -10.03
CA PRO A 294 7.85 22.72 -9.87
C PRO A 294 9.32 22.53 -9.48
N LYS A 295 10.18 23.44 -9.99
CA LYS A 295 11.62 23.44 -9.73
C LYS A 295 11.95 23.61 -8.23
N ASN A 296 11.12 24.37 -7.53
CA ASN A 296 11.25 24.64 -6.10
C ASN A 296 9.95 24.25 -5.40
N LEU A 297 10.06 23.69 -4.21
CA LEU A 297 8.95 23.38 -3.31
C LEU A 297 9.09 24.25 -2.05
N SER A 298 7.97 24.65 -1.43
CA SER A 298 8.01 25.41 -0.17
C SER A 298 8.68 24.65 0.98
N LYS A 299 8.61 23.31 0.94
CA LYS A 299 9.30 22.40 1.85
C LYS A 299 9.42 21.00 1.23
N LYS A 300 10.26 20.16 1.84
CA LYS A 300 10.39 18.74 1.48
C LYS A 300 9.25 17.92 2.07
N LEU A 301 8.78 16.93 1.32
CA LEU A 301 7.89 15.91 1.84
C LEU A 301 8.67 15.02 2.83
N LYS A 302 8.03 14.61 3.92
CA LYS A 302 8.56 13.56 4.81
C LYS A 302 7.97 12.22 4.40
N VAL A 303 8.83 11.24 4.14
CA VAL A 303 8.41 9.86 3.85
C VAL A 303 9.02 8.92 4.88
N ALA A 304 8.17 8.14 5.55
CA ALA A 304 8.56 7.04 6.42
C ALA A 304 8.29 5.72 5.67
N MET A 305 9.34 4.98 5.32
CA MET A 305 9.23 3.77 4.51
C MET A 305 9.34 2.52 5.39
N PHE A 306 8.39 1.61 5.21
CA PHE A 306 8.29 0.31 5.86
C PHE A 306 8.44 -0.79 4.79
N PRO A 307 9.70 -1.16 4.45
CA PRO A 307 9.96 -2.14 3.40
C PRO A 307 9.75 -3.59 3.88
N LEU A 308 9.90 -4.54 2.96
CA LEU A 308 9.92 -5.98 3.26
C LEU A 308 10.93 -6.33 4.35
N ASP A 309 12.08 -5.65 4.40
CA ASP A 309 13.14 -5.85 5.40
C ASP A 309 12.65 -5.78 6.87
N ILE A 310 11.64 -4.93 7.16
CA ILE A 310 11.08 -4.80 8.51
C ILE A 310 9.75 -5.53 8.64
N THR A 311 8.92 -5.53 7.59
CA THR A 311 7.60 -6.17 7.64
C THR A 311 7.68 -7.69 7.70
N HIS A 312 8.69 -8.33 7.09
CA HIS A 312 8.91 -9.77 7.20
C HIS A 312 9.23 -10.23 8.63
N LYS A 313 9.64 -9.33 9.53
CA LYS A 313 9.89 -9.66 10.94
C LYS A 313 8.62 -9.70 11.80
N HIS A 314 7.49 -9.28 11.25
CA HIS A 314 6.22 -9.16 11.96
C HIS A 314 5.27 -10.17 11.36
N GLU A 315 5.17 -11.34 11.98
CA GLU A 315 4.37 -12.44 11.45
C GLU A 315 3.14 -12.71 12.33
N LEU A 316 2.04 -13.08 11.68
CA LEU A 316 0.88 -13.67 12.33
C LEU A 316 0.87 -15.17 12.04
N THR A 317 0.94 -15.98 13.09
CA THR A 317 0.80 -17.44 12.97
C THR A 317 -0.68 -17.86 13.01
N ARG A 318 -0.98 -19.03 12.41
CA ARG A 318 -2.31 -19.65 12.48
C ARG A 318 -2.73 -19.91 13.92
N GLY A 319 -1.82 -20.43 14.75
CA GLY A 319 -2.09 -20.68 16.17
C GLY A 319 -2.46 -19.42 16.95
N GLN A 320 -1.75 -18.30 16.74
CA GLN A 320 -2.09 -17.02 17.38
C GLN A 320 -3.47 -16.52 16.95
N PHE A 321 -3.77 -16.57 15.65
CA PHE A 321 -5.06 -16.13 15.13
C PHE A 321 -6.22 -16.97 15.68
N ASP A 322 -6.11 -18.31 15.56
CA ASP A 322 -7.13 -19.24 16.01
C ASP A 322 -7.40 -19.09 17.52
N ALA A 323 -6.33 -18.95 18.32
CA ALA A 323 -6.45 -18.73 19.76
C ALA A 323 -7.15 -17.41 20.09
N ALA A 324 -6.83 -16.32 19.39
CA ALA A 324 -7.41 -15.01 19.66
C ALA A 324 -8.91 -14.94 19.33
N ILE A 325 -9.36 -15.64 18.28
CA ILE A 325 -10.78 -15.60 17.89
C ILE A 325 -11.64 -16.70 18.52
N ALA A 326 -11.03 -17.75 19.12
CA ALA A 326 -11.73 -18.97 19.52
C ALA A 326 -13.00 -18.74 20.35
N ALA A 327 -12.89 -17.94 21.43
CA ALA A 327 -14.01 -17.68 22.34
C ALA A 327 -15.14 -16.91 21.64
N ASN A 328 -14.80 -15.85 20.91
CA ASN A 328 -15.75 -15.02 20.19
C ASN A 328 -16.41 -15.79 19.04
N HIS A 329 -15.64 -16.56 18.30
CA HIS A 329 -16.14 -17.41 17.22
C HIS A 329 -17.12 -18.46 17.76
N ALA A 330 -16.80 -19.13 18.87
CA ALA A 330 -17.71 -20.07 19.53
C ALA A 330 -18.99 -19.39 20.06
N ALA A 331 -18.90 -18.13 20.46
CA ALA A 331 -20.05 -17.32 20.90
C ALA A 331 -20.84 -16.69 19.73
N GLY A 332 -20.44 -16.94 18.48
CA GLY A 332 -21.13 -16.44 17.29
C GLY A 332 -20.86 -14.97 16.95
N SER A 333 -19.68 -14.44 17.31
CA SER A 333 -19.23 -13.11 16.88
C SER A 333 -19.26 -13.01 15.35
N PRO A 334 -20.00 -12.03 14.78
CA PRO A 334 -20.03 -11.79 13.35
C PRO A 334 -18.64 -11.51 12.76
N LEU A 335 -17.83 -10.67 13.43
CA LEU A 335 -16.51 -10.33 12.93
C LEU A 335 -15.55 -11.52 13.01
N ALA A 336 -15.53 -12.26 14.11
CA ALA A 336 -14.69 -13.46 14.24
C ALA A 336 -15.05 -14.51 13.18
N THR A 337 -16.34 -14.67 12.89
CA THR A 337 -16.83 -15.59 11.84
C THR A 337 -16.42 -15.14 10.44
N TRP A 338 -16.54 -13.84 10.13
CA TRP A 338 -16.11 -13.31 8.84
C TRP A 338 -14.58 -13.39 8.67
N ALA A 339 -13.83 -13.01 9.70
CA ALA A 339 -12.37 -13.05 9.72
C ALA A 339 -11.81 -14.46 9.59
N SER A 340 -12.43 -15.45 10.24
CA SER A 340 -11.96 -16.84 10.17
C SER A 340 -11.94 -17.36 8.74
N VAL A 341 -12.89 -16.95 7.89
CA VAL A 341 -12.97 -17.40 6.50
C VAL A 341 -11.83 -16.86 5.64
N PHE A 342 -11.62 -15.54 5.63
CA PHE A 342 -10.63 -14.95 4.73
C PHE A 342 -9.19 -15.15 5.23
N VAL A 343 -8.94 -15.05 6.54
CA VAL A 343 -7.59 -15.26 7.11
C VAL A 343 -7.15 -16.71 6.96
N SER A 344 -8.05 -17.68 7.20
CA SER A 344 -7.74 -19.11 6.96
C SER A 344 -7.45 -19.41 5.50
N SER A 345 -8.05 -18.66 4.56
CA SER A 345 -7.73 -18.79 3.14
C SER A 345 -6.27 -18.41 2.85
N THR A 346 -5.76 -17.33 3.46
CA THR A 346 -4.35 -16.93 3.38
C THR A 346 -3.43 -18.00 3.94
N PHE A 347 -3.74 -18.56 5.13
CA PHE A 347 -2.91 -19.62 5.70
C PHE A 347 -2.84 -20.86 4.80
N ARG A 348 -3.96 -21.29 4.20
CA ARG A 348 -3.96 -22.39 3.22
C ARG A 348 -3.14 -22.06 1.97
N LYS A 349 -3.16 -20.80 1.54
CA LYS A 349 -2.37 -20.35 0.38
C LYS A 349 -0.87 -20.40 0.68
N VAL A 350 -0.45 -19.89 1.83
CA VAL A 350 0.96 -19.94 2.25
C VAL A 350 1.44 -21.39 2.40
N GLU A 351 0.62 -22.23 3.04
CA GLU A 351 0.88 -23.66 3.18
C GLU A 351 1.09 -24.33 1.81
N GLY A 352 0.26 -24.01 0.81
CA GLY A 352 0.41 -24.53 -0.55
C GLY A 352 1.58 -23.96 -1.38
N LEU A 353 2.20 -22.86 -0.94
CA LEU A 353 3.39 -22.27 -1.59
C LEU A 353 4.71 -22.79 -1.01
N SER A 354 4.70 -23.34 0.20
CA SER A 354 5.87 -23.97 0.82
C SER A 354 6.17 -25.30 0.13
N SER A 355 7.30 -25.36 -0.60
CA SER A 355 7.73 -26.55 -1.35
C SER A 355 8.36 -27.64 -0.47
N SER A 356 8.43 -27.43 0.85
CA SER A 356 8.97 -28.40 1.81
C SER A 356 7.86 -29.06 2.63
N GLU A 357 7.05 -29.90 1.97
CA GLU A 357 6.21 -30.87 2.65
C GLU A 357 7.08 -31.86 3.46
N ARG A 358 7.09 -31.69 4.79
CA ARG A 358 6.95 -32.79 5.78
C ARG A 358 7.00 -32.40 7.27
N ASP A 359 7.45 -31.20 7.65
CA ASP A 359 7.69 -30.86 9.07
C ASP A 359 7.04 -29.56 9.58
N THR A 360 6.27 -28.81 8.78
CA THR A 360 5.55 -27.63 9.29
C THR A 360 4.33 -28.07 10.11
N VAL A 361 4.35 -27.80 11.42
CA VAL A 361 3.18 -27.93 12.28
C VAL A 361 2.12 -26.95 11.78
N ALA A 362 0.87 -27.40 11.59
CA ALA A 362 -0.21 -26.57 11.04
C ALA A 362 -0.37 -25.21 11.76
N GLU A 363 -0.08 -25.16 13.06
CA GLU A 363 -0.15 -23.95 13.89
C GLU A 363 0.97 -22.94 13.61
N THR A 364 2.12 -23.36 13.09
CA THR A 364 3.28 -22.49 12.83
C THR A 364 3.26 -21.88 11.43
N VAL A 365 2.25 -22.18 10.60
CA VAL A 365 2.06 -21.50 9.32
C VAL A 365 1.78 -20.03 9.60
N SER A 366 2.59 -19.14 9.03
CA SER A 366 2.51 -17.70 9.26
C SER A 366 2.44 -16.90 7.96
N PHE A 367 2.00 -15.64 8.05
CA PHE A 367 2.21 -14.65 7.00
C PHE A 367 2.62 -13.31 7.63
N SER A 368 3.35 -12.50 6.87
CA SER A 368 3.83 -11.20 7.34
C SER A 368 2.70 -10.16 7.39
N LEU A 369 2.66 -9.38 8.47
CA LEU A 369 1.76 -8.25 8.69
C LEU A 369 2.42 -6.97 8.15
N HIS A 370 2.34 -6.79 6.83
CA HIS A 370 2.93 -5.65 6.13
C HIS A 370 2.19 -4.35 6.42
N ASP A 371 0.90 -4.31 6.12
CA ASP A 371 0.07 -3.12 6.18
C ASP A 371 -0.27 -2.72 7.63
N PRO A 372 -0.60 -3.66 8.54
CA PRO A 372 -0.89 -3.33 9.93
C PRO A 372 0.31 -2.67 10.65
N LEU A 373 1.55 -2.98 10.25
CA LEU A 373 2.73 -2.39 10.86
C LEU A 373 2.78 -0.86 10.67
N CYS A 374 2.35 -0.37 9.51
CA CYS A 374 2.26 1.07 9.23
C CYS A 374 1.19 1.75 10.09
N VAL A 375 0.07 1.07 10.34
CA VAL A 375 -0.98 1.56 11.25
C VAL A 375 -0.49 1.59 12.69
N TRP A 376 0.27 0.58 13.12
CA TRP A 376 0.86 0.55 14.46
C TRP A 376 1.83 1.72 14.69
N TYR A 377 2.64 2.06 13.69
CA TYR A 377 3.46 3.27 13.72
C TYR A 377 2.59 4.53 13.82
N ALA A 378 1.51 4.63 13.03
CA ALA A 378 0.61 5.79 13.09
C ALA A 378 -0.07 5.97 14.46
N MET A 379 -0.34 4.87 15.18
CA MET A 379 -0.87 4.88 16.54
C MET A 379 0.19 5.20 17.61
N THR A 380 1.47 4.95 17.32
CA THR A 380 2.58 5.08 18.27
C THR A 380 3.80 5.84 17.70
N PRO A 381 3.61 6.99 17.02
CA PRO A 381 4.68 7.61 16.23
C PRO A 381 5.84 8.12 17.08
N ASP A 382 5.58 8.41 18.36
CA ASP A 382 6.54 8.93 19.33
C ASP A 382 7.21 7.83 20.18
N ASP A 383 6.92 6.54 19.94
CA ASP A 383 7.58 5.45 20.68
C ASP A 383 9.09 5.41 20.32
N PRO A 384 10.00 5.62 21.29
CA PRO A 384 11.45 5.72 21.03
C PRO A 384 12.08 4.38 20.61
N ARG A 385 11.31 3.30 20.65
CA ARG A 385 11.76 1.97 20.19
C ARG A 385 11.66 1.81 18.68
N TRP A 386 10.90 2.65 17.96
CA TRP A 386 11.02 2.74 16.51
C TRP A 386 12.45 3.11 16.14
N LYS A 387 13.11 2.26 15.34
CA LYS A 387 14.49 2.45 14.86
C LYS A 387 14.49 2.77 13.39
N TRP A 388 15.34 3.71 13.02
CA TRP A 388 15.47 4.24 11.68
C TRP A 388 16.90 4.00 11.19
N ALA A 389 17.06 3.77 9.90
CA ALA A 389 18.39 3.65 9.31
C ALA A 389 19.19 4.94 9.57
N SER A 390 20.49 4.82 9.86
CA SER A 390 21.37 5.96 10.17
C SER A 390 21.73 6.83 8.96
N GLY A 391 21.14 6.58 7.79
CA GLY A 391 21.57 7.19 6.54
C GLY A 391 22.94 6.68 6.07
N ARG A 392 23.49 7.33 5.04
CA ARG A 392 24.83 7.03 4.53
C ARG A 392 25.87 7.80 5.34
N GLU A 393 26.78 7.10 6.00
CA GLU A 393 28.04 7.68 6.48
C GLU A 393 28.99 7.85 5.29
N ASP A 394 29.53 9.05 5.08
CA ASP A 394 30.57 9.24 4.08
C ASP A 394 31.93 8.73 4.59
N ARG A 395 32.90 8.57 3.67
CA ARG A 395 34.26 8.09 4.01
C ARG A 395 35.02 9.00 4.98
N ALA A 396 34.54 10.22 5.21
CA ALA A 396 35.11 11.18 6.16
C ALA A 396 34.43 11.12 7.54
N GLY A 397 33.45 10.23 7.74
CA GLY A 397 32.65 10.15 8.96
C GLY A 397 31.79 11.39 9.18
N VAL A 398 31.53 12.17 8.14
CA VAL A 398 30.66 13.36 8.22
C VAL A 398 29.24 12.89 7.93
N PRO A 399 28.33 12.92 8.92
CA PRO A 399 26.92 12.62 8.69
C PRO A 399 26.36 13.51 7.58
N ASP A 400 25.41 13.01 6.79
CA ASP A 400 24.63 13.91 5.94
C ASP A 400 23.86 14.91 6.83
N GLU A 401 23.57 16.11 6.32
CA GLU A 401 23.00 17.21 7.13
C GLU A 401 21.63 16.86 7.76
N GLU A 402 20.98 15.79 7.30
CA GLU A 402 19.76 15.21 7.86
C GLU A 402 20.03 13.77 8.33
N ASP A 403 20.53 13.64 9.55
CA ASP A 403 20.73 12.36 10.24
C ASP A 403 19.46 11.48 10.15
N GLY A 404 19.62 10.21 9.79
CA GLY A 404 18.52 9.24 9.69
C GLY A 404 17.77 9.14 8.35
N TYR A 405 18.22 9.81 7.29
CA TYR A 405 17.63 9.71 5.94
C TYR A 405 18.55 9.03 4.92
N GLU A 406 17.97 8.27 4.01
CA GLU A 406 18.68 7.57 2.92
C GLU A 406 18.23 8.08 1.53
N ASP A 407 19.19 8.17 0.59
CA ASP A 407 18.89 8.33 -0.84
C ASP A 407 18.44 6.99 -1.43
N ILE A 408 17.12 6.77 -1.39
CA ILE A 408 16.45 5.60 -1.93
C ILE A 408 15.70 6.01 -3.20
N ARG A 409 16.03 5.40 -4.33
CA ARG A 409 15.43 5.71 -5.64
C ARG A 409 14.72 4.49 -6.21
N VAL A 410 13.67 4.68 -7.00
CA VAL A 410 12.92 3.57 -7.60
C VAL A 410 13.36 3.39 -9.05
N GLU A 411 13.77 2.18 -9.44
CA GLU A 411 13.99 1.82 -10.83
C GLU A 411 12.64 1.65 -11.53
N THR A 412 12.39 2.39 -12.61
CA THR A 412 11.06 2.46 -13.24
C THR A 412 10.98 1.79 -14.62
N SER A 413 12.11 1.31 -15.15
CA SER A 413 12.21 0.94 -16.57
C SER A 413 12.74 -0.48 -16.81
N GLY A 414 13.62 -0.97 -15.93
CA GLY A 414 14.31 -2.24 -16.08
C GLY A 414 13.34 -3.42 -16.13
N GLN A 415 13.50 -4.32 -17.10
CA GLN A 415 12.60 -5.48 -17.25
C GLN A 415 12.51 -6.35 -15.99
N TRP A 416 13.64 -6.55 -15.31
CA TRP A 416 13.79 -7.41 -14.13
C TRP A 416 13.88 -6.64 -12.82
N THR A 417 14.03 -5.33 -12.90
CA THR A 417 14.38 -4.48 -11.76
C THR A 417 13.39 -3.34 -11.58
N ARG A 418 12.36 -3.22 -12.43
CA ARG A 418 11.26 -2.27 -12.21
C ARG A 418 10.69 -2.45 -10.82
N GLY A 419 10.46 -1.34 -10.13
CA GLY A 419 10.01 -1.27 -8.74
C GLY A 419 11.10 -1.48 -7.70
N MET A 420 12.35 -1.77 -8.09
CA MET A 420 13.45 -1.95 -7.15
C MET A 420 13.76 -0.62 -6.45
N CYS A 421 13.85 -0.66 -5.11
CA CYS A 421 14.39 0.44 -4.32
C CYS A 421 15.93 0.36 -4.33
N VAL A 422 16.55 1.19 -5.16
CA VAL A 422 17.99 1.27 -5.34
C VAL A 422 18.59 2.20 -4.30
N VAL A 423 19.60 1.69 -3.59
CA VAL A 423 20.47 2.45 -2.68
C VAL A 423 21.90 2.38 -3.17
N ASP A 424 22.60 3.50 -3.14
CA ASP A 424 24.02 3.50 -3.44
C ASP A 424 24.83 3.09 -2.20
N ARG A 425 25.46 1.92 -2.26
CA ARG A 425 26.33 1.39 -1.19
C ARG A 425 27.81 1.61 -1.45
N ARG A 426 28.19 2.36 -2.49
CA ARG A 426 29.59 2.64 -2.82
C ARG A 426 30.20 3.54 -1.73
N GLU A 427 31.39 3.17 -1.25
CA GLU A 427 32.16 3.97 -0.29
C GLU A 427 32.88 5.16 -0.97
N ARG A 428 32.09 6.11 -1.47
CA ARG A 428 32.60 7.32 -2.16
C ARG A 428 32.25 8.59 -1.40
N ARG A 429 33.13 9.59 -1.48
CA ARG A 429 32.95 10.90 -0.84
C ARG A 429 31.80 11.66 -1.53
N LEU A 430 30.91 12.23 -0.72
CA LEU A 430 29.87 13.15 -1.20
C LEU A 430 30.47 14.49 -1.62
N ARG A 431 29.93 15.07 -2.69
CA ARG A 431 30.27 16.38 -3.23
C ARG A 431 29.32 17.43 -2.67
N ASN A 432 29.89 18.61 -2.37
CA ASN A 432 29.16 19.78 -1.90
C ASN A 432 28.89 20.74 -3.07
N ASP A 433 28.45 20.20 -4.21
CA ASP A 433 27.96 21.03 -5.31
C ASP A 433 26.51 21.46 -5.03
N ASP A 434 26.08 22.52 -5.70
CA ASP A 434 24.70 23.02 -5.65
C ASP A 434 23.72 22.10 -6.41
N GLY A 435 24.23 21.08 -7.10
CA GLY A 435 23.46 20.18 -7.96
C GLY A 435 23.05 20.83 -9.29
N GLU A 436 23.41 22.11 -9.51
CA GLU A 436 23.10 22.84 -10.73
C GLU A 436 24.18 22.55 -11.78
N GLY A 437 23.79 21.99 -12.94
CA GLY A 437 24.73 21.69 -14.03
C GLY A 437 24.59 20.31 -14.67
N GLY A 438 23.62 19.50 -14.22
CA GLY A 438 23.33 18.20 -14.82
C GLY A 438 24.23 17.08 -14.29
N GLU A 439 24.34 16.01 -15.07
CA GLU A 439 25.02 14.78 -14.66
C GLU A 439 26.55 14.93 -14.67
N VAL A 440 27.19 14.56 -13.56
CA VAL A 440 28.65 14.67 -13.42
C VAL A 440 29.35 13.44 -14.03
N PRO A 441 30.41 13.62 -14.87
CA PRO A 441 31.17 12.49 -15.40
C PRO A 441 31.68 11.54 -14.31
N GLY A 442 31.34 10.26 -14.42
CA GLY A 442 31.72 9.23 -13.43
C GLY A 442 30.79 9.12 -12.22
N ASP A 443 29.67 9.86 -12.21
CA ASP A 443 28.59 9.77 -11.23
C ASP A 443 27.21 9.88 -11.90
N THR A 444 26.91 8.93 -12.78
CA THR A 444 25.62 8.83 -13.47
C THR A 444 24.46 8.82 -12.46
N GLY A 445 23.50 9.72 -12.61
CA GLY A 445 22.40 9.95 -11.67
C GLY A 445 22.74 10.86 -10.48
N ASN A 446 23.94 11.45 -10.39
CA ASN A 446 24.31 12.37 -9.30
C ASN A 446 24.14 11.78 -7.88
N TRP A 447 24.49 10.51 -7.67
CA TRP A 447 24.37 9.84 -6.35
C TRP A 447 25.33 10.37 -5.29
N LEU A 448 26.38 11.08 -5.69
CA LEU A 448 27.34 11.67 -4.75
C LEU A 448 27.05 13.14 -4.46
N GLY A 449 26.04 13.76 -5.06
CA GLY A 449 25.68 15.16 -4.76
C GLY A 449 24.88 15.26 -3.46
N ARG A 450 25.30 16.10 -2.51
CA ARG A 450 24.58 16.25 -1.23
C ARG A 450 23.17 16.80 -1.40
N LYS A 451 22.92 17.70 -2.35
CA LYS A 451 21.57 18.26 -2.58
C LYS A 451 20.68 17.39 -3.47
N ALA A 452 21.29 16.47 -4.21
CA ALA A 452 20.59 15.53 -5.07
C ALA A 452 20.07 14.32 -4.27
N GLY A 453 19.22 13.52 -4.91
CA GLY A 453 18.73 12.29 -4.30
C GLY A 453 17.56 12.51 -3.36
N ASN A 454 16.93 11.41 -2.96
CA ASN A 454 15.77 11.43 -2.08
C ASN A 454 16.20 11.51 -0.60
N ARG A 455 15.24 11.79 0.28
CA ARG A 455 15.36 11.76 1.74
C ARG A 455 14.25 10.89 2.31
N ILE A 456 14.51 9.59 2.33
CA ILE A 456 13.55 8.60 2.83
C ILE A 456 13.99 8.11 4.21
N ARG A 457 13.08 8.15 5.19
CA ARG A 457 13.32 7.63 6.54
C ARG A 457 12.91 6.16 6.56
N ARG A 458 13.87 5.24 6.42
CA ARG A 458 13.58 3.81 6.39
C ARG A 458 13.51 3.23 7.79
N CYS A 459 12.41 2.56 8.10
CA CYS A 459 12.23 1.83 9.34
C CYS A 459 13.09 0.55 9.33
N VAL A 460 13.83 0.31 10.41
CA VAL A 460 14.73 -0.85 10.57
C VAL A 460 14.51 -1.62 11.88
N GLY A 461 13.64 -1.11 12.75
CA GLY A 461 13.24 -1.77 13.99
C GLY A 461 11.96 -1.19 14.56
N SER A 462 11.18 -2.02 15.24
CA SER A 462 9.89 -1.66 15.81
C SER A 462 9.90 -1.75 17.35
N PRO A 463 8.84 -1.27 18.02
CA PRO A 463 8.65 -1.44 19.45
C PRO A 463 8.54 -2.89 19.94
N GLY A 464 8.32 -3.86 19.05
CA GLY A 464 8.45 -5.28 19.35
C GLY A 464 7.92 -6.17 18.22
N GLU A 465 8.79 -7.01 17.68
CA GLU A 465 8.52 -7.90 16.54
C GLU A 465 7.51 -9.01 16.92
N GLU A 466 7.77 -9.75 17.99
CA GLU A 466 6.95 -10.91 18.40
C GLU A 466 5.61 -10.53 19.07
N ARG A 467 5.52 -9.33 19.64
CA ARG A 467 4.34 -8.90 20.41
C ARG A 467 3.24 -8.29 19.53
N PHE A 468 3.61 -7.78 18.36
CA PHE A 468 2.72 -6.94 17.55
C PHE A 468 1.46 -7.69 17.12
N ALA A 469 1.61 -8.92 16.61
CA ALA A 469 0.48 -9.71 16.13
C ALA A 469 -0.56 -9.94 17.25
N GLN A 470 -0.11 -10.29 18.46
CA GLN A 470 -1.02 -10.48 19.59
C GLN A 470 -1.68 -9.16 20.01
N GLU A 471 -0.93 -8.06 20.11
CA GLU A 471 -1.49 -6.74 20.44
C GLU A 471 -2.55 -6.29 19.42
N MET A 472 -2.32 -6.55 18.14
CA MET A 472 -3.28 -6.28 17.07
C MET A 472 -4.56 -7.11 17.25
N LEU A 473 -4.42 -8.43 17.45
CA LEU A 473 -5.56 -9.32 17.63
C LEU A 473 -6.38 -8.97 18.88
N ASP A 474 -5.72 -8.67 20.01
CA ASP A 474 -6.35 -8.27 21.26
C ASP A 474 -7.15 -6.97 21.07
N ARG A 475 -6.66 -6.02 20.26
CA ARG A 475 -7.40 -4.79 19.95
C ARG A 475 -8.62 -5.06 19.05
N ILE A 476 -8.48 -5.91 18.04
CA ILE A 476 -9.55 -6.18 17.06
C ILE A 476 -10.66 -7.05 17.67
N PHE A 477 -10.29 -8.08 18.43
CA PHE A 477 -11.21 -9.10 18.91
C PHE A 477 -11.45 -9.06 20.42
N GLY A 478 -10.60 -8.41 21.21
CA GLY A 478 -10.75 -8.32 22.67
C GLY A 478 -11.85 -7.39 23.15
#